data_AF-A0A1A2DKU4-F1
#
_entry.id   AF-A0A1A2DKU4-F1
#
_cell.length_a   1.000
_cell.length_b   1.000
_cell.length_c   1.000
_cell.angle_alpha   90.00
_cell.angle_beta   90.00
_cell.angle_gamma   90.00
#
_symmetry.space_group_name_H-M   'P 1'
#
loop_
_entity.id
_entity.type
_entity.pdbx_description
1 polymer ?
#
loop_
_entity_poly.entity_id
_entity_poly.type
_entity_poly.pdbx_seq_one_letter_code
_entity_poly.pdbx_strand_id
1 'polypeptide(L)'
;MRHGVAAAAVMVGVVAGCSSGTEDTSEPSADSTPTATSSETPTAAPGSVAVSPDGVTTAVGAPADSTEEEYFKACATARQWMDEQGGDPKSQIEPYLGMVQSTDSAGPGTYDTPWTQLPPPRQAAVIVAVQAAADGLCA
;
A
#
# COMPACT_ATOMS: atom_id res chain seq x y z
N MET A 1 33.94 32.01 1.14
CA MET A 1 32.76 32.76 0.65
C MET A 1 31.76 31.75 0.14
N ARG A 2 30.50 31.83 0.61
CA ARG A 2 29.27 31.87 -0.22
C ARG A 2 28.04 31.32 0.52
N HIS A 3 27.21 32.29 0.91
CA HIS A 3 25.75 32.36 0.79
C HIS A 3 24.94 32.01 2.04
N GLY A 4 24.14 32.99 2.45
CA GLY A 4 23.15 32.89 3.49
C GLY A 4 21.82 33.51 3.07
N VAL A 5 21.02 33.72 4.12
CA VAL A 5 19.74 34.46 4.22
C VAL A 5 18.47 33.65 3.94
N ALA A 6 17.62 33.69 4.98
CA ALA A 6 16.31 33.08 5.17
C ALA A 6 15.16 33.93 4.59
N ALA A 7 13.96 33.36 4.48
CA ALA A 7 12.69 34.00 4.87
C ALA A 7 11.51 33.02 4.76
N ALA A 8 10.63 33.07 5.76
CA ALA A 8 9.34 32.38 5.81
C ALA A 8 8.22 33.23 5.16
N ALA A 9 7.12 32.59 4.74
CA ALA A 9 5.85 33.26 4.52
C ALA A 9 4.67 32.30 4.82
N VAL A 10 3.79 32.73 5.73
CA VAL A 10 2.51 32.11 6.09
C VAL A 10 1.42 32.78 5.27
N MET A 11 0.45 32.03 4.76
CA MET A 11 -0.79 32.59 4.19
C MET A 11 -2.02 31.85 4.74
N VAL A 12 -2.93 32.63 5.32
CA VAL A 12 -4.26 32.26 5.81
C VAL A 12 -5.30 32.85 4.86
N GLY A 13 -6.39 32.13 4.56
CA GLY A 13 -7.70 32.81 4.44
C GLY A 13 -8.78 32.21 3.53
N VAL A 14 -9.85 31.72 4.18
CA VAL A 14 -11.27 32.18 4.14
C VAL A 14 -12.19 31.93 2.89
N VAL A 15 -13.24 31.13 3.18
CA VAL A 15 -14.67 31.07 2.79
C VAL A 15 -15.20 31.43 1.37
N ALA A 16 -16.15 30.64 0.86
CA ALA A 16 -17.59 30.97 0.75
C ALA A 16 -18.34 30.21 -0.38
N GLY A 17 -19.61 29.87 -0.13
CA GLY A 17 -20.70 29.77 -1.13
C GLY A 17 -20.87 28.41 -1.82
N CYS A 18 -22.05 28.00 -2.32
CA CYS A 18 -23.39 28.58 -2.30
C CYS A 18 -24.40 27.55 -2.89
N SER A 19 -25.66 27.68 -2.48
CA SER A 19 -26.90 27.47 -3.24
C SER A 19 -27.59 26.09 -3.29
N SER A 20 -28.88 26.14 -2.94
CA SER A 20 -29.92 25.14 -3.15
C SER A 20 -30.40 25.14 -4.62
N GLY A 21 -30.87 23.99 -5.09
CA GLY A 21 -31.57 23.84 -6.36
C GLY A 21 -32.28 22.48 -6.43
N THR A 22 -33.61 22.52 -6.56
CA THR A 22 -34.55 21.40 -6.60
C THR A 22 -34.54 20.63 -7.92
N GLU A 23 -34.74 19.31 -7.80
CA GLU A 23 -35.49 18.38 -8.66
C GLU A 23 -35.46 18.58 -10.19
N ASP A 24 -34.88 17.61 -10.89
CA ASP A 24 -35.45 17.15 -12.17
C ASP A 24 -35.29 15.63 -12.31
N THR A 25 -36.39 14.99 -12.63
CA THR A 25 -36.54 13.55 -12.90
C THR A 25 -35.95 13.25 -14.26
N SER A 26 -34.97 12.35 -14.33
CA SER A 26 -34.65 11.56 -15.53
C SER A 26 -33.76 10.37 -15.14
N GLU A 27 -34.38 9.22 -14.91
CA GLU A 27 -33.77 7.92 -15.25
C GLU A 27 -34.17 7.64 -16.72
N PRO A 28 -33.40 6.92 -17.56
CA PRO A 28 -32.36 5.97 -17.16
C PRO A 28 -31.08 5.98 -18.02
N SER A 29 -30.16 5.10 -17.62
CA SER A 29 -28.92 4.72 -18.31
C SER A 29 -27.72 5.62 -18.07
N ALA A 30 -26.97 5.27 -17.03
CA ALA A 30 -25.57 4.95 -17.21
C ALA A 30 -25.20 3.92 -16.14
N ASP A 31 -24.81 2.72 -16.59
CA ASP A 31 -23.89 1.89 -15.83
C ASP A 31 -22.64 2.75 -15.61
N SER A 32 -22.55 3.33 -14.43
CA SER A 32 -21.38 4.03 -13.94
C SER A 32 -21.02 3.33 -12.66
N THR A 33 -20.34 2.19 -12.80
CA THR A 33 -19.45 1.73 -11.75
C THR A 33 -18.62 2.94 -11.30
N PRO A 34 -18.68 3.36 -10.03
CA PRO A 34 -17.74 4.35 -9.56
C PRO A 34 -16.36 3.70 -9.70
N THR A 35 -15.54 4.19 -10.62
CA THR A 35 -14.09 3.98 -10.55
C THR A 35 -13.63 4.82 -9.36
N ALA A 36 -13.84 4.29 -8.16
CA ALA A 36 -13.10 4.72 -7.00
C ALA A 36 -11.68 4.21 -7.22
N THR A 37 -10.84 5.01 -7.88
CA THR A 37 -9.41 5.02 -7.56
C THR A 37 -9.29 5.64 -6.17
N SER A 38 -9.74 4.89 -5.16
CA SER A 38 -9.24 5.05 -3.82
C SER A 38 -7.89 4.37 -3.83
N SER A 39 -6.82 5.12 -3.58
CA SER A 39 -5.55 4.58 -3.09
C SER A 39 -5.73 4.01 -1.67
N GLU A 40 -6.81 3.25 -1.44
CA GLU A 40 -6.95 2.47 -0.24
C GLU A 40 -6.06 1.26 -0.40
N THR A 41 -5.17 1.10 0.58
CA THR A 41 -4.44 -0.13 0.79
C THR A 41 -5.42 -1.30 0.70
N PRO A 42 -5.25 -2.24 -0.25
CA PRO A 42 -6.13 -3.39 -0.39
C PRO A 42 -6.29 -4.07 0.97
N THR A 43 -7.50 -4.04 1.50
CA THR A 43 -7.83 -4.61 2.82
C THR A 43 -8.82 -5.74 2.59
N ALA A 44 -8.43 -6.96 2.94
CA ALA A 44 -9.32 -8.11 2.95
C ALA A 44 -10.28 -8.04 4.15
N ALA A 45 -11.50 -8.56 3.99
CA ALA A 45 -12.43 -8.70 5.10
C ALA A 45 -11.84 -9.62 6.19
N PRO A 46 -12.17 -9.44 7.48
CA PRO A 46 -11.64 -10.28 8.55
C PRO A 46 -11.82 -11.78 8.27
N GLY A 47 -10.74 -12.56 8.39
CA GLY A 47 -10.72 -13.99 8.10
C GLY A 47 -10.71 -14.38 6.62
N SER A 48 -10.66 -13.41 5.69
CA SER A 48 -10.57 -13.65 4.24
C SER A 48 -9.18 -13.33 3.69
N VAL A 49 -8.91 -13.77 2.47
CA VAL A 49 -7.68 -13.48 1.73
C VAL A 49 -8.08 -12.88 0.38
N ALA A 50 -7.50 -11.74 0.02
CA ALA A 50 -7.63 -11.17 -1.31
C ALA A 50 -6.46 -11.64 -2.18
N VAL A 51 -6.78 -12.10 -3.39
CA VAL A 51 -5.82 -12.66 -4.34
C VAL A 51 -6.00 -11.93 -5.67
N SER A 52 -4.90 -11.52 -6.29
CA SER A 52 -4.93 -10.90 -7.61
C SER A 52 -5.22 -11.94 -8.70
N PRO A 53 -5.59 -11.53 -9.93
CA PRO A 53 -5.84 -12.46 -11.04
C PRO A 53 -4.69 -13.42 -11.35
N ASP A 54 -3.44 -13.02 -11.04
CA ASP A 54 -2.23 -13.84 -11.20
C ASP A 54 -2.00 -14.83 -10.05
N GLY A 55 -2.92 -14.89 -9.07
CA GLY A 55 -2.84 -15.81 -7.94
C GLY A 55 -1.99 -15.30 -6.77
N VAL A 56 -1.56 -14.03 -6.80
CA VAL A 56 -0.76 -13.43 -5.72
C VAL A 56 -1.66 -12.97 -4.59
N THR A 57 -1.37 -13.37 -3.36
CA THR A 57 -2.05 -12.85 -2.18
C THR A 57 -1.66 -11.40 -1.97
N THR A 58 -2.61 -10.47 -2.05
CA THR A 58 -2.36 -9.02 -1.93
C THR A 58 -2.98 -8.39 -0.69
N ALA A 59 -3.85 -9.11 0.02
CA ALA A 59 -4.30 -8.75 1.35
C ALA A 59 -4.70 -10.00 2.16
N VAL A 60 -4.48 -9.94 3.47
CA VAL A 60 -4.93 -10.96 4.43
C VAL A 60 -5.74 -10.27 5.50
N GLY A 61 -6.95 -10.78 5.76
CA GLY A 61 -7.91 -10.24 6.72
C GLY A 61 -7.55 -10.55 8.17
N ALA A 62 -6.33 -10.24 8.56
CA ALA A 62 -5.81 -10.39 9.91
C ALA A 62 -5.09 -9.08 10.29
N PRO A 63 -5.07 -8.70 11.59
CA PRO A 63 -4.23 -7.59 12.01
C PRO A 63 -2.77 -7.93 11.72
N ALA A 64 -2.05 -7.01 11.09
CA ALA A 64 -0.62 -7.15 10.86
C ALA A 64 0.11 -7.28 12.20
N ASP A 65 0.91 -8.33 12.36
CA ASP A 65 1.70 -8.59 13.55
C ASP A 65 3.17 -8.80 13.20
N SER A 66 3.98 -7.81 13.55
CA SER A 66 5.44 -7.84 13.47
C SER A 66 6.01 -6.91 14.55
N THR A 67 7.21 -7.23 15.05
CA THR A 67 7.95 -6.24 15.81
C THR A 67 8.33 -5.05 14.93
N GLU A 68 8.64 -3.92 15.54
CA GLU A 68 9.07 -2.71 14.83
C GLU A 68 10.34 -2.97 13.98
N GLU A 69 11.33 -3.66 14.53
CA GLU A 69 12.56 -4.00 13.82
C GLU A 69 12.31 -4.93 12.62
N GLU A 70 11.42 -5.91 12.78
CA GLU A 70 11.00 -6.80 11.70
C GLU A 70 10.26 -6.04 10.59
N TYR A 71 9.34 -5.14 10.94
CA TYR A 71 8.66 -4.27 9.98
C TYR A 71 9.67 -3.45 9.16
N PHE A 72 10.64 -2.81 9.84
CA PHE A 72 11.68 -2.03 9.19
C PHE A 72 12.51 -2.85 8.20
N LYS A 73 12.97 -4.04 8.61
CA LYS A 73 13.74 -4.92 7.74
C LYS A 73 12.93 -5.40 6.55
N ALA A 74 11.68 -5.79 6.76
CA ALA A 74 10.81 -6.28 5.69
C ALA A 74 10.53 -5.16 4.67
N CYS A 75 10.21 -3.95 5.15
CA CYS A 75 9.98 -2.79 4.29
C CYS A 75 11.25 -2.42 3.51
N ALA A 76 12.39 -2.30 4.18
CA ALA A 76 13.65 -1.94 3.54
C ALA A 76 14.09 -2.98 2.49
N THR A 77 13.89 -4.27 2.77
CA THR A 77 14.18 -5.37 1.83
C THR A 77 13.29 -5.25 0.59
N ALA A 78 11.99 -5.05 0.77
CA ALA A 78 11.07 -4.87 -0.34
C ALA A 78 11.43 -3.63 -1.16
N ARG A 79 11.75 -2.51 -0.50
CA ARG A 79 12.13 -1.27 -1.17
C ARG A 79 13.40 -1.42 -1.99
N GLN A 80 14.42 -2.07 -1.43
CA GLN A 80 15.66 -2.37 -2.16
C GLN A 80 15.36 -3.16 -3.43
N TRP A 81 14.54 -4.21 -3.33
CA TRP A 81 14.16 -4.99 -4.51
C TRP A 81 13.41 -4.16 -5.55
N MET A 82 12.47 -3.30 -5.12
CA MET A 82 11.74 -2.41 -6.03
C MET A 82 12.66 -1.41 -6.73
N ASP A 83 13.63 -0.84 -6.00
CA ASP A 83 14.65 0.06 -6.55
C ASP A 83 15.53 -0.65 -7.60
N GLU A 84 15.84 -1.93 -7.39
CA GLU A 84 16.58 -2.78 -8.33
C GLU A 84 15.78 -3.10 -9.62
N GLN A 85 14.46 -3.29 -9.51
CA GLN A 85 13.60 -3.45 -10.69
C GLN A 85 13.43 -2.14 -11.47
N GLY A 86 13.45 -1.01 -10.76
CA GLY A 86 13.17 0.31 -11.32
C GLY A 86 11.71 0.51 -11.72
N GLY A 87 11.42 1.65 -12.35
CA GLY A 87 10.06 2.04 -12.72
C GLY A 87 9.26 2.61 -11.54
N ASP A 88 7.93 2.49 -11.62
CA ASP A 88 7.02 2.94 -10.56
C ASP A 88 6.96 1.92 -9.41
N PRO A 89 7.33 2.26 -8.17
CA PRO A 89 7.31 1.32 -7.04
C PRO A 89 5.94 0.69 -6.78
N LYS A 90 4.84 1.40 -7.07
CA LYS A 90 3.49 0.85 -6.89
C LYS A 90 3.18 -0.29 -7.84
N SER A 91 3.71 -0.23 -9.07
CA SER A 91 3.63 -1.33 -10.03
C SER A 91 4.44 -2.57 -9.62
N GLN A 92 5.35 -2.44 -8.63
CA GLN A 92 6.23 -3.51 -8.18
C GLN A 92 5.71 -4.29 -6.95
N ILE A 93 4.58 -3.89 -6.37
CA ILE A 93 3.98 -4.57 -5.20
C ILE A 93 3.64 -6.02 -5.53
N GLU A 94 2.82 -6.26 -6.55
CA GLU A 94 2.41 -7.63 -6.91
C GLU A 94 3.57 -8.49 -7.42
N PRO A 95 4.50 -7.98 -8.26
CA PRO A 95 5.72 -8.71 -8.63
C PRO A 95 6.55 -9.17 -7.42
N TYR A 96 6.80 -8.28 -6.45
CA TYR A 96 7.55 -8.65 -5.24
C TYR A 96 6.82 -9.70 -4.41
N LEU A 97 5.51 -9.48 -4.17
CA LEU A 97 4.69 -10.43 -3.43
C LEU A 97 4.61 -11.79 -4.13
N GLY A 98 4.50 -11.82 -5.46
CA GLY A 98 4.50 -13.05 -6.25
C GLY A 98 5.82 -13.82 -6.12
N MET A 99 6.96 -13.12 -6.14
CA MET A 99 8.27 -13.72 -5.89
C MET A 99 8.36 -14.32 -4.48
N VAL A 100 7.98 -13.57 -3.46
CA VAL A 100 7.99 -14.05 -2.06
C VAL A 100 7.10 -15.29 -1.88
N GLN A 101 5.91 -15.29 -2.49
CA GLN A 101 4.93 -16.37 -2.34
C GLN A 101 5.26 -17.63 -3.14
N SER A 102 6.01 -17.50 -4.23
CA SER A 102 6.37 -18.62 -5.10
C SER A 102 7.61 -19.39 -4.63
N THR A 103 8.33 -18.86 -3.65
CA THR A 103 9.56 -19.49 -3.13
C THR A 103 9.35 -20.01 -1.72
N ASP A 104 10.03 -21.10 -1.37
CA ASP A 104 10.14 -21.56 0.02
C ASP A 104 11.36 -20.93 0.73
N SER A 105 11.79 -19.75 0.25
CA SER A 105 12.94 -19.05 0.77
C SER A 105 12.56 -18.22 2.00
N ALA A 106 13.33 -18.37 3.06
CA ALA A 106 13.32 -17.49 4.21
C ALA A 106 14.27 -16.30 3.99
N GLY A 107 13.85 -15.10 4.37
CA GLY A 107 14.73 -13.94 4.37
C GLY A 107 14.18 -12.76 5.16
N PRO A 108 14.88 -11.62 5.17
CA PRO A 108 14.50 -10.45 5.97
C PRO A 108 13.17 -9.84 5.54
N GLY A 109 12.75 -10.06 4.29
CA GLY A 109 11.43 -9.69 3.77
C GLY A 109 10.26 -10.48 4.39
N THR A 110 10.53 -11.62 5.03
CA THR A 110 9.55 -12.55 5.59
C THR A 110 9.92 -13.03 6.99
N TYR A 111 10.67 -12.22 7.74
CA TYR A 111 11.05 -12.54 9.13
C TYR A 111 11.82 -13.86 9.26
N ASP A 112 12.68 -14.15 8.29
CA ASP A 112 13.48 -15.38 8.20
C ASP A 112 12.62 -16.66 8.23
N THR A 113 11.37 -16.56 7.79
CA THR A 113 10.42 -17.67 7.69
C THR A 113 9.85 -17.72 6.26
N PRO A 114 9.74 -18.89 5.62
CA PRO A 114 9.11 -18.99 4.30
C PRO A 114 7.65 -18.52 4.35
N TRP A 115 7.15 -17.92 3.27
CA TRP A 115 5.76 -17.41 3.20
C TRP A 115 4.71 -18.45 3.61
N THR A 116 4.91 -19.68 3.16
CA THR A 116 4.03 -20.85 3.41
C THR A 116 3.91 -21.23 4.88
N GLN A 117 4.88 -20.82 5.71
CA GLN A 117 4.94 -21.12 7.14
C GLN A 117 4.55 -19.92 8.01
N LEU A 118 4.33 -18.74 7.41
CA LEU A 118 3.85 -17.57 8.13
C LEU A 118 2.38 -17.74 8.52
N PRO A 119 2.01 -17.49 9.79
CA PRO A 119 0.61 -17.40 10.17
C PRO A 119 -0.03 -16.14 9.55
N PRO A 120 -1.37 -16.08 9.41
CA PRO A 120 -2.06 -14.98 8.73
C PRO A 120 -1.69 -13.56 9.22
N PRO A 121 -1.55 -13.29 10.54
CA PRO A 121 -1.10 -11.98 11.02
C PRO A 121 0.29 -11.55 10.51
N ARG A 122 1.21 -12.51 10.35
CA ARG A 122 2.56 -12.25 9.83
C ARG A 122 2.54 -12.06 8.32
N GLN A 123 1.70 -12.79 7.59
CA GLN A 123 1.48 -12.57 6.14
C GLN A 123 0.91 -11.17 5.88
N ALA A 124 -0.07 -10.74 6.69
CA ALA A 124 -0.60 -9.38 6.64
C ALA A 124 0.50 -8.33 6.91
N ALA A 125 1.39 -8.58 7.88
CA ALA A 125 2.51 -7.68 8.18
C ALA A 125 3.53 -7.55 7.03
N VAL A 126 3.84 -8.65 6.32
CA VAL A 126 4.68 -8.62 5.10
C VAL A 126 4.02 -7.74 4.04
N ILE A 127 2.72 -7.96 3.76
CA ILE A 127 1.98 -7.19 2.75
C ILE A 127 1.98 -5.68 3.09
N VAL A 128 1.74 -5.33 4.35
CA VAL A 128 1.78 -3.94 4.84
C VAL A 128 3.19 -3.35 4.65
N ALA A 129 4.23 -4.08 5.00
CA ALA A 129 5.62 -3.62 4.81
C ALA A 129 5.95 -3.39 3.32
N VAL A 130 5.44 -4.22 2.41
CA VAL A 130 5.62 -4.06 0.96
C VAL A 130 4.87 -2.84 0.42
N GLN A 131 3.65 -2.61 0.90
CA GLN A 131 2.88 -1.41 0.53
C GLN A 131 3.60 -0.14 1.01
N ALA A 132 4.07 -0.14 2.26
CA ALA A 132 4.88 0.94 2.82
C ALA A 132 6.18 1.15 2.04
N ALA A 133 6.84 0.09 1.59
CA ALA A 133 8.03 0.17 0.75
C ALA A 133 7.76 0.94 -0.55
N ALA A 134 6.65 0.59 -1.23
CA ALA A 134 6.23 1.28 -2.44
C ALA A 134 5.77 2.73 -2.21
N ASP A 135 5.23 3.05 -1.03
CA ASP A 135 4.93 4.43 -0.61
C ASP A 135 6.17 5.22 -0.14
N GLY A 136 7.31 4.53 0.01
CA GLY A 136 8.52 5.12 0.53
C GLY A 136 8.52 5.39 2.04
N LEU A 137 7.68 4.67 2.80
CA LEU A 137 7.39 4.84 4.23
C LEU A 137 8.08 3.79 5.13
N CYS A 138 9.29 3.35 4.78
CA CYS A 138 10.11 2.46 5.63
C CYS A 138 10.75 3.21 6.81
N ALA A 139 9.94 3.93 7.58
CA ALA A 139 10.35 4.85 8.65
C ALA A 139 9.48 4.68 9.90
#